data_AF-A0A1B6Z809-F1
#
_entry.id   AF-A0A1B6Z809-F1
#
_cell.length_a   1.000
_cell.length_b   1.000
_cell.length_c   1.000
_cell.angle_alpha   90.00
_cell.angle_beta   90.00
_cell.angle_gamma   90.00
#
_symmetry.space_group_name_H-M   'P 1'
#
loop_
_entity.id
_entity.type
_entity.pdbx_description
1 polymer ?
#
loop_
_entity_poly.entity_id
_entity_poly.type
_entity_poly.pdbx_seq_one_letter_code
_entity_poly.pdbx_strand_id
1 'polypeptide(L)' 'MRVKAEICREQQARQLDLAKNDPLESRRKVAAAAAKAWGLEAIQAEKREAGYVSPREKVDADITLEFAEEAEAEKDNHAS' A
#
# COMPACT_ATOMS: atom_id res chain seq x y z
N MET A 1 4.02 1.27 -8.03
CA MET A 1 5.16 0.93 -7.14
C MET A 1 4.61 0.80 -5.72
N ARG A 2 4.65 -0.40 -5.12
CA ARG A 2 4.18 -0.63 -3.74
C ARG A 2 5.33 -0.32 -2.77
N VAL A 3 5.07 0.43 -1.71
CA VAL A 3 6.10 0.77 -0.70
C VAL A 3 6.42 -0.49 0.12
N LYS A 4 7.71 -0.73 0.36
CA LYS A 4 8.19 -1.86 1.16
C LYS A 4 7.96 -1.64 2.65
N ALA A 5 7.83 -2.72 3.41
CA ALA A 5 7.66 -2.67 4.86
C ALA A 5 8.76 -1.85 5.55
N GLU A 6 10.01 -2.05 5.16
CA GLU A 6 11.18 -1.34 5.68
C GLU A 6 11.04 0.19 5.56
N ILE A 7 10.65 0.69 4.38
CA ILE A 7 10.46 2.13 4.14
C ILE A 7 9.32 2.68 5.01
N CYS A 8 8.22 1.92 5.16
CA CYS A 8 7.13 2.32 6.04
C CYS A 8 7.57 2.39 7.52
N ARG A 9 8.43 1.47 7.97
CA ARG A 9 9.00 1.47 9.32
C ARG A 9 9.96 2.64 9.54
N GLU A 10 10.83 2.93 8.58
CA GLU A 10 11.71 4.11 8.63
C GLU A 10 10.91 5.41 8.75
N GLN A 11 9.86 5.56 7.94
CA GLN A 11 8.99 6.73 7.97
C GLN A 11 8.21 6.82 9.28
N GLN A 12 7.72 5.70 9.82
CA GLN A 12 7.11 5.66 11.14
C GLN A 12 8.09 6.16 12.22
N ALA A 13 9.32 5.66 12.22
CA ALA A 13 10.34 6.05 13.20
C ALA A 13 10.67 7.54 13.13
N ARG A 14 10.85 8.06 11.91
CA ARG A 14 11.09 9.50 11.67
C ARG A 14 9.95 10.37 12.19
N GLN A 15 8.70 9.98 11.95
CA GLN A 15 7.54 10.73 12.41
C GLN A 15 7.35 10.64 13.94
N LEU A 16 7.70 9.52 14.56
CA LEU A 16 7.73 9.40 16.02
C LEU A 16 8.78 10.32 16.65
N ASP A 17 9.96 10.44 16.03
CA ASP A 17 10.98 11.38 16.49
C ASP A 17 10.47 12.83 16.40
N LEU A 18 9.90 13.20 15.25
CA LEU A 18 9.30 14.53 15.05
C LEU A 18 8.16 14.80 16.04
N ALA A 19 7.32 13.81 16.32
CA ALA A 19 6.22 13.93 17.27
C ALA A 19 6.70 14.19 18.71
N LYS A 20 7.91 13.76 19.06
CA LYS A 20 8.52 13.99 20.38
C LYS A 20 9.22 15.34 20.45
N ASN A 21 9.95 15.70 19.40
CA ASN A 21 10.94 16.78 19.45
C ASN A 21 10.50 18.09 18.77
N ASP A 22 9.40 18.11 18.01
CA ASP A 22 9.00 19.34 17.31
C ASP A 22 8.52 20.43 18.32
N PRO A 23 9.01 21.67 18.20
CA PRO A 23 8.66 22.75 19.12
C PRO A 23 7.18 23.15 19.06
N LEU A 24 6.48 22.88 17.96
CA LEU A 24 5.08 23.23 17.79
C LEU A 24 4.18 22.02 18.10
N GLU A 25 3.28 22.19 19.06
CA GLU A 25 2.31 21.14 19.44
C GLU A 25 1.43 20.69 18.26
N SER A 26 1.01 21.62 17.41
CA SER A 26 0.25 21.30 16.19
C SER A 26 1.00 20.35 15.26
N ARG A 27 2.31 20.57 15.08
CA ARG A 27 3.17 19.71 14.26
C ARG A 27 3.42 18.36 14.93
N ARG A 28 3.58 18.32 16.26
CA ARG A 28 3.67 17.06 17.01
C ARG A 28 2.43 16.19 16.83
N LYS A 29 1.23 16.78 16.85
CA LYS A 29 -0.03 16.07 16.60
C LYS A 29 -0.09 15.48 15.18
N VAL A 30 0.28 16.27 14.18
CA VAL A 30 0.32 15.80 12.78
C VAL A 30 1.36 14.68 12.61
N ALA A 31 2.55 14.83 13.18
CA ALA A 31 3.60 13.81 13.15
C ALA A 31 3.16 12.50 13.83
N ALA A 32 2.47 12.58 14.97
CA ALA A 32 1.93 11.39 15.64
C ALA A 32 0.86 10.68 14.79
N ALA A 33 -0.03 11.43 14.13
CA ALA A 33 -1.01 10.85 13.21
C ALA A 33 -0.33 10.20 11.99
N ALA A 34 0.68 10.86 11.41
CA ALA A 34 1.46 10.30 10.32
C ALA A 34 2.22 9.04 10.74
N ALA A 35 2.84 9.02 11.92
CA ALA A 35 3.51 7.84 12.46
C ALA A 35 2.55 6.65 12.59
N LYS A 36 1.31 6.90 13.05
CA LYS A 36 0.28 5.86 13.13
C LYS A 36 -0.09 5.32 11.74
N ALA A 37 -0.29 6.20 10.76
CA ALA A 37 -0.61 5.81 9.39
C ALA A 37 0.51 4.97 8.76
N TRP A 38 1.77 5.39 8.90
CA TRP A 38 2.93 4.63 8.43
C TRP A 38 3.07 3.27 9.13
N GLY A 39 2.77 3.19 10.42
CA GLY A 39 2.76 1.92 11.15
C GLY A 39 1.71 0.93 10.65
N LEU A 40 0.52 1.41 10.28
CA LEU A 40 -0.53 0.57 9.68
C LEU A 40 -0.13 0.09 8.28
N GLU A 41 0.44 0.99 7.46
CA GLU A 41 0.94 0.62 6.12
C GLU A 41 2.09 -0.38 6.20
N ALA A 42 2.99 -0.24 7.18
CA ALA A 42 4.06 -1.21 7.41
C ALA A 42 3.51 -2.62 7.66
N ILE A 43 2.49 -2.76 8.52
CA ILE A 43 1.84 -4.06 8.77
C ILE A 43 1.23 -4.64 7.49
N GLN A 44 0.59 -3.78 6.66
CA GLN A 44 0.02 -4.23 5.39
C GLN A 44 1.09 -4.62 4.37
N ALA A 45 2.21 -3.90 4.34
CA ALA A 45 3.35 -4.22 3.49
C ALA A 45 4.02 -5.53 3.94
N GLU A 46 4.21 -5.74 5.24
CA GLU A 46 4.74 -7.00 5.81
C GLU A 46 3.87 -8.20 5.42
N LYS A 47 2.55 -8.06 5.50
CA LYS A 47 1.61 -9.10 5.05
C LYS A 47 1.81 -9.42 3.57
N ARG A 48 1.82 -8.40 2.71
CA ARG A 48 2.00 -8.58 1.26
C ARG A 48 3.35 -9.21 0.92
N GLU A 49 4.42 -8.78 1.58
CA GLU A 49 5.77 -9.34 1.40
C GLU A 49 5.87 -10.78 1.88
N ALA A 50 5.11 -11.16 2.92
CA ALA A 50 4.96 -12.54 3.38
C ALA A 50 4.05 -13.39 2.45
N GLY A 51 3.63 -12.86 1.30
CA GLY A 51 2.77 -13.56 0.34
C GLY A 51 1.29 -13.59 0.72
N TYR A 52 0.86 -12.82 1.72
CA TYR A 52 -0.56 -12.69 2.01
C TYR A 52 -1.24 -11.87 0.91
N VAL A 53 -2.17 -12.51 0.22
CA VAL A 53 -3.08 -11.85 -0.71
C VAL A 53 -4.41 -11.66 0.00
N SER A 54 -4.82 -10.40 0.17
CA SER A 54 -6.13 -10.14 0.77
C SER A 54 -7.26 -10.60 -0.16
N PRO A 55 -8.44 -10.98 0.37
CA PRO A 55 -9.58 -11.35 -0.47
C PRO A 55 -9.95 -10.27 -1.50
N ARG A 56 -9.78 -9.00 -1.15
CA ARG A 56 -10.01 -7.87 -2.05
C ARG A 56 -8.98 -7.84 -3.19
N GLU A 57 -7.70 -8.01 -2.89
CA GLU A 57 -6.66 -8.08 -3.92
C GLU A 57 -6.85 -9.27 -4.86
N LYS A 58 -7.39 -10.39 -4.35
CA LYS A 58 -7.75 -11.53 -5.19
C LYS A 58 -8.85 -11.16 -6.18
N VAL A 59 -9.93 -10.52 -5.71
CA VAL A 59 -11.03 -10.05 -6.58
C VAL A 59 -10.52 -9.04 -7.62
N ASP A 60 -9.68 -8.09 -7.22
CA ASP A 60 -9.10 -7.12 -8.16
C ASP A 60 -8.22 -7.81 -9.23
N ALA A 61 -7.49 -8.87 -8.86
CA ALA A 61 -6.69 -9.67 -9.79
C ALA A 61 -7.56 -10.51 -10.74
N ASP A 62 -8.62 -11.13 -10.22
CA ASP A 62 -9.58 -11.92 -11.01
C ASP A 62 -10.28 -11.02 -12.05
N ILE A 63 -10.69 -9.81 -11.64
CA ILE A 63 -11.28 -8.80 -12.55
C ILE A 63 -10.26 -8.38 -13.62
N THR A 64 -9.02 -8.11 -13.24
CA THR A 64 -7.96 -7.71 -14.20
C THR A 64 -7.69 -8.82 -15.23
N LEU A 65 -7.77 -10.08 -14.80
CA LEU A 65 -7.61 -11.23 -15.68
C LEU A 65 -8.78 -11.32 -16.66
N GLU A 66 -10.03 -11.20 -16.19
CA GLU A 66 -11.23 -11.23 -17.04
C GLU A 66 -11.16 -10.18 -18.15
N PHE A 67 -10.79 -8.94 -17.83
CA PHE A 67 -10.61 -7.88 -18.84
C PHE A 67 -9.51 -8.20 -19.85
N ALA A 68 -8.42 -8.84 -19.43
CA ALA A 68 -7.34 -9.22 -20.35
C ALA A 68 -7.77 -10.34 -21.29
N GLU A 69 -8.49 -11.34 -20.79
CA GLU A 69 -9.03 -12.44 -21.57
C GLU A 69 -10.05 -11.95 -22.61
N GLU A 70 -10.96 -11.06 -22.22
CA GLU A 70 -11.91 -10.43 -23.15
C GLU A 70 -11.20 -9.62 -24.24
N ALA A 71 -10.15 -8.86 -23.89
CA ALA A 71 -9.40 -8.07 -24.85
C ALA A 71 -8.63 -8.92 -25.87
N GLU A 72 -8.13 -10.08 -25.48
CA GLU A 72 -7.49 -11.03 -26.40
C GLU A 72 -8.53 -11.72 -27.29
N ALA A 73 -9.67 -12.14 -26.72
CA ALA A 73 -10.77 -12.73 -27.49
C ALA A 73 -11.37 -11.78 -28.53
N GLU A 74 -11.48 -10.49 -28.21
CA GLU A 74 -11.93 -9.45 -29.16
C GLU A 74 -10.95 -9.27 -30.32
N LYS A 75 -9.64 -9.34 -30.07
CA LYS A 75 -8.60 -9.26 -31.11
C LYS A 75 -8.66 -10.45 -32.06
N ASP A 76 -8.86 -11.66 -31.53
CA ASP A 76 -8.97 -12.88 -32.34
C ASP A 76 -10.24 -12.86 -33.21
N ASN A 77 -11.35 -12.35 -32.68
CA ASN A 77 -12.60 -12.21 -33.43
C ASN A 77 -12.53 -11.13 -34.53
N HIS A 78 -11.74 -10.07 -34.36
CA HIS A 78 -11.60 -9.00 -35.36
C HIS A 78 -10.56 -9.32 -36.45
N ALA A 79 -9.77 -10.39 -36.28
CA ALA A 79 -8.74 -10.82 -37.21
C ALA A 79 -9.21 -11.93 -38.20
N SER A 80 -10.46 -12.40 -38.09
CA SER A 80 -11.08 -13.41 -38.97
C SER A 80 -12.05 -12.83 -40.00
#